data_AF-A0A1I8A8D7-F1
#
_entry.id   AF-A0A1I8A8D7-F1
#
_cell.length_a   1.000
_cell.length_b   1.000
_cell.length_c   1.000
_cell.angle_alpha   90.00
_cell.angle_beta   90.00
_cell.angle_gamma   90.00
#
_symmetry.space_group_name_H-M   'P 1'
#
loop_
_entity.id
_entity.type
_entity.pdbx_description
1 polymer ?
#
loop_
_entity_poly.entity_id
_entity_poly.type
_entity_poly.pdbx_seq_one_letter_code
_entity_poly.pdbx_strand_id
1 'polypeptide(L)'
;MLAKAILIALLASTLTYAYRGPDYRGPHWPNFCLLCAKIIDNAKADVLQGRSVDDFRNSLTAQCDKYANGIYGHLCLSIVSEDAALWYRRIEQELKSIFICLDSRFCN
;
A
#
# COMPACT_ATOMS: atom_id res chain seq x y z
N MET A 1 -35.72 6.73 0.32
CA MET A 1 -34.34 6.93 -0.21
C MET A 1 -33.23 6.38 0.70
N LEU A 2 -33.48 6.04 1.97
CA LEU A 2 -32.46 5.50 2.90
C LEU A 2 -31.94 4.08 2.58
N ALA A 3 -32.74 3.22 1.96
CA ALA A 3 -32.37 1.81 1.78
C ALA A 3 -31.19 1.59 0.80
N LYS A 4 -30.94 2.51 -0.15
CA LYS A 4 -29.84 2.39 -1.11
C LYS A 4 -28.46 2.69 -0.49
N ALA A 5 -28.40 3.60 0.50
CA ALA A 5 -27.14 3.99 1.12
C ALA A 5 -26.54 2.86 1.99
N ILE A 6 -27.40 2.09 2.67
CA ILE A 6 -26.97 0.98 3.53
C ILE A 6 -26.44 -0.19 2.69
N LEU A 7 -27.02 -0.42 1.51
CA LEU A 7 -26.58 -1.49 0.60
C LEU A 7 -25.17 -1.22 0.04
N ILE A 8 -24.84 0.03 -0.24
CA ILE A 8 -23.51 0.43 -0.75
C ILE A 8 -22.45 0.30 0.35
N ALA A 9 -22.78 0.66 1.60
CA ALA A 9 -21.87 0.50 2.73
C ALA A 9 -21.54 -0.97 3.01
N LEU A 10 -22.53 -1.86 2.94
CA LEU A 10 -22.33 -3.30 3.14
C LEU A 10 -21.54 -3.95 1.99
N LEU A 11 -21.76 -3.53 0.74
CA LEU A 11 -20.97 -4.00 -0.40
C LEU A 11 -19.50 -3.58 -0.30
N ALA A 12 -19.22 -2.35 0.17
CA ALA A 12 -17.86 -1.88 0.41
C ALA A 12 -17.13 -2.68 1.50
N SER A 13 -17.85 -3.10 2.56
CA SER A 13 -17.30 -3.95 3.62
C SER A 13 -17.03 -5.39 3.17
N THR A 14 -17.83 -5.93 2.24
CA THR A 14 -17.58 -7.29 1.70
C THR A 14 -16.49 -7.33 0.63
N LEU A 15 -16.32 -6.26 -0.16
CA LEU A 15 -15.26 -6.16 -1.17
C LEU A 15 -13.88 -5.93 -0.55
N THR A 16 -13.80 -5.33 0.64
CA THR A 16 -12.52 -5.15 1.35
C THR A 16 -11.98 -6.44 1.98
N TYR A 17 -12.82 -7.44 2.25
CA TYR A 17 -12.40 -8.72 2.81
C TYR A 17 -11.95 -9.76 1.77
N ALA A 18 -12.13 -9.49 0.47
CA ALA A 18 -11.76 -10.40 -0.61
C ALA A 18 -10.48 -10.00 -1.35
N TYR A 19 -9.75 -8.97 -0.89
CA TYR A 19 -8.43 -8.66 -1.42
C TYR A 19 -7.38 -9.63 -0.84
N ARG A 20 -7.32 -10.85 -1.39
CA ARG A 20 -6.12 -11.68 -1.29
C ARG A 20 -5.09 -11.04 -2.21
N GLY A 21 -4.36 -10.06 -1.69
CA GLY A 21 -3.12 -9.59 -2.32
C GLY A 21 -2.17 -10.76 -2.56
N PRO A 22 -1.20 -10.62 -3.49
CA PRO A 22 -0.28 -11.69 -3.82
C PRO A 22 0.45 -12.21 -2.58
N ASP A 23 0.57 -13.52 -2.48
CA ASP A 23 1.27 -14.14 -1.37
C ASP A 23 2.78 -14.10 -1.66
N TYR A 24 3.47 -13.04 -1.21
CA TYR A 24 4.89 -12.79 -1.50
C TYR A 24 5.86 -13.74 -0.75
N ARG A 25 5.43 -14.96 -0.40
CA ARG A 25 6.20 -15.94 0.40
C ARG A 25 7.31 -16.56 -0.45
N GLY A 26 8.51 -15.98 -0.40
CA GLY A 26 9.72 -16.54 -0.99
C GLY A 26 10.97 -16.21 -0.15
N PRO A 27 12.14 -16.81 -0.44
CA PRO A 27 13.37 -16.64 0.35
C PRO A 27 13.91 -15.18 0.41
N HIS A 28 13.33 -14.26 -0.36
CA HIS A 28 13.66 -12.84 -0.38
C HIS A 28 12.80 -11.98 0.59
N TRP A 29 11.94 -12.60 1.39
CA TRP A 29 10.94 -11.92 2.25
C TRP A 29 11.50 -10.85 3.21
N PRO A 30 12.63 -11.05 3.92
CA PRO A 30 13.18 -10.01 4.80
C PRO A 30 13.56 -8.75 4.02
N ASN A 31 14.02 -8.92 2.77
CA ASN A 31 14.35 -7.80 1.90
C ASN A 31 13.09 -7.08 1.40
N PHE A 32 11.99 -7.80 1.18
CA PHE A 32 10.71 -7.21 0.80
C PHE A 32 10.06 -6.40 1.93
N CYS A 33 10.09 -6.91 3.16
CA CYS A 33 9.57 -6.19 4.33
C CYS A 33 10.28 -4.84 4.52
N LEU A 34 11.62 -4.85 4.50
CA LEU A 34 12.42 -3.63 4.64
C LEU A 34 12.24 -2.68 3.45
N LEU A 35 12.12 -3.23 2.23
CA LEU A 35 11.87 -2.43 1.04
C LEU A 35 10.51 -1.73 1.10
N CYS A 36 9.45 -2.46 1.47
CA CYS A 36 8.12 -1.90 1.67
C CYS A 36 8.16 -0.74 2.68
N ALA A 37 8.77 -0.98 3.85
CA ALA A 37 8.82 0.02 4.91
C ALA A 37 9.58 1.27 4.46
N LYS A 38 10.72 1.09 3.78
CA LYS A 38 11.54 2.17 3.23
C LYS A 38 10.80 3.00 2.18
N ILE A 39 10.06 2.35 1.28
CA ILE A 39 9.30 3.03 0.23
C ILE A 39 8.18 3.87 0.84
N ILE A 40 7.45 3.32 1.82
CA ILE A 40 6.43 4.05 2.58
C ILE A 40 7.04 5.23 3.34
N ASP A 41 8.15 5.02 4.06
CA ASP A 41 8.79 6.07 4.85
C ASP A 41 9.31 7.23 3.98
N ASN A 42 9.72 6.95 2.75
CA ASN A 42 10.14 7.98 1.80
C ASN A 42 8.96 8.78 1.22
N ALA A 43 7.76 8.19 1.13
CA ALA A 43 6.59 8.82 0.52
C ALA A 43 5.61 9.40 1.56
N LYS A 44 5.66 8.96 2.83
CA LYS A 44 4.68 9.37 3.86
C LYS A 44 4.63 10.88 4.13
N ALA A 45 5.69 11.61 3.78
CA ALA A 45 5.71 13.07 3.89
C ALA A 45 4.54 13.72 3.13
N ASP A 46 4.14 13.14 2.00
CA ASP A 46 2.99 13.63 1.23
C ASP A 46 1.71 13.54 2.07
N VAL A 47 1.48 12.42 2.72
CA VAL A 47 0.32 12.21 3.60
C VAL A 47 0.36 13.15 4.80
N LEU A 48 1.52 13.28 5.44
CA LEU A 48 1.69 14.15 6.62
C LEU A 48 1.54 15.64 6.28
N GLN A 49 1.75 16.03 5.04
CA GLN A 49 1.54 17.39 4.53
C GLN A 49 0.12 17.60 3.96
N GLY A 50 -0.76 16.59 4.05
CA GLY A 50 -2.12 16.67 3.54
C GLY A 50 -2.22 16.68 2.02
N ARG A 51 -1.18 16.17 1.31
CA ARG A 51 -1.22 16.00 -0.14
C ARG A 51 -2.13 14.83 -0.51
N SER A 52 -2.58 14.81 -1.76
CA SER A 52 -3.57 13.83 -2.21
C SER A 52 -3.02 12.39 -2.23
N VAL A 53 -3.94 11.42 -2.25
CA VAL A 53 -3.58 10.00 -2.49
C VAL A 53 -2.87 9.81 -3.84
N ASP A 54 -3.18 10.64 -4.83
CA ASP A 54 -2.51 10.62 -6.13
C ASP A 54 -1.06 11.12 -6.04
N ASP A 55 -0.81 12.19 -5.28
CA ASP A 55 0.55 12.65 -5.00
C ASP A 55 1.39 11.57 -4.31
N PHE A 56 0.82 10.94 -3.28
CA PHE A 56 1.45 9.86 -2.55
C PHE A 56 1.75 8.66 -3.48
N ARG A 57 0.78 8.25 -4.31
CA ARG A 57 0.98 7.20 -5.31
C ARG A 57 2.11 7.53 -6.27
N ASN A 58 2.16 8.76 -6.79
CA ASN A 58 3.23 9.20 -7.68
C ASN A 58 4.61 9.14 -6.99
N SER A 59 4.70 9.54 -5.72
CA SER A 59 5.93 9.41 -4.94
C SER A 59 6.34 7.95 -4.72
N LEU A 60 5.40 7.05 -4.43
CA LEU A 60 5.66 5.62 -4.32
C LEU A 60 6.15 5.03 -5.64
N THR A 61 5.51 5.38 -6.76
CA THR A 61 5.94 4.99 -8.12
C THR A 61 7.37 5.45 -8.40
N ALA A 62 7.70 6.70 -8.07
CA ALA A 62 9.05 7.23 -8.23
C ALA A 62 10.10 6.51 -7.35
N GLN A 63 9.71 5.97 -6.19
CA GLN A 63 10.59 5.08 -5.42
C GLN A 63 10.76 3.72 -6.10
N CYS A 64 9.70 3.15 -6.66
CA CYS A 64 9.75 1.88 -7.39
C CYS A 64 10.65 1.97 -8.64
N ASP A 65 10.62 3.09 -9.36
CA ASP A 65 11.42 3.29 -10.58
C ASP A 65 12.93 3.23 -10.33
N LYS A 66 13.39 3.52 -9.10
CA LYS A 66 14.80 3.33 -8.70
C LYS A 66 15.24 1.86 -8.78
N TYR A 67 14.28 0.95 -8.81
CA TYR A 67 14.47 -0.50 -8.90
C TYR A 67 14.03 -1.06 -10.26
N ALA A 68 13.68 -0.20 -11.23
CA ALA A 68 13.12 -0.60 -12.54
C ALA A 68 14.03 -1.55 -13.34
N ASN A 69 15.35 -1.47 -13.15
CA ASN A 69 16.32 -2.35 -13.81
C ASN A 69 16.46 -3.73 -13.16
N GLY A 70 15.71 -4.02 -12.09
CA GLY A 70 15.70 -5.30 -11.39
C GLY A 70 14.33 -5.96 -11.39
N ILE A 71 14.30 -7.27 -11.11
CA ILE A 71 13.07 -8.08 -10.99
C ILE A 71 12.06 -7.45 -10.01
N TYR A 72 12.55 -6.68 -9.03
CA TYR A 72 11.75 -6.03 -8.00
C TYR A 72 11.02 -4.76 -8.46
N GLY A 73 11.42 -4.12 -9.56
CA GLY A 73 10.80 -2.88 -10.04
C GLY A 73 9.35 -3.06 -10.50
N HIS A 74 9.10 -4.04 -11.37
CA HIS A 74 7.75 -4.36 -11.83
C HIS A 74 6.82 -4.82 -10.71
N LEU A 75 7.36 -5.61 -9.77
CA LEU A 75 6.62 -6.07 -8.60
C LEU A 75 6.21 -4.88 -7.72
N CYS A 76 7.14 -3.96 -7.46
CA CYS A 76 6.89 -2.74 -6.70
C CYS A 76 5.78 -1.89 -7.33
N LEU A 77 5.82 -1.69 -8.65
CA LEU A 77 4.81 -0.91 -9.36
C LEU A 77 3.41 -1.54 -9.27
N SER A 78 3.31 -2.87 -9.40
CA SER A 78 2.04 -3.59 -9.22
C SER A 78 1.47 -3.36 -7.82
N ILE A 79 2.32 -3.51 -6.79
CA ILE A 79 1.94 -3.31 -5.39
C ILE A 79 1.44 -1.89 -5.15
N VAL A 80 2.19 -0.87 -5.61
CA VAL A 80 1.82 0.53 -5.42
C VAL A 80 0.46 0.83 -6.08
N SER A 81 0.19 0.24 -7.24
CA SER A 81 -1.11 0.40 -7.90
C SER A 81 -2.27 -0.20 -7.10
N GLU A 82 -2.03 -1.28 -6.34
CA GLU A 82 -3.04 -2.00 -5.57
C GLU A 82 -3.23 -1.39 -4.16
N ASP A 83 -2.13 -1.07 -3.48
CA ASP A 83 -2.13 -0.79 -2.04
C ASP A 83 -1.98 0.69 -1.67
N ALA A 84 -1.63 1.60 -2.58
CA ALA A 84 -1.35 3.01 -2.23
C ALA A 84 -2.49 3.69 -1.45
N ALA A 85 -3.75 3.46 -1.83
CA ALA A 85 -4.89 4.03 -1.13
C ALA A 85 -5.09 3.44 0.28
N LEU A 86 -4.75 2.16 0.48
CA LEU A 86 -4.77 1.53 1.79
C LEU A 86 -3.67 2.13 2.67
N TRP A 87 -2.44 2.17 2.17
CA TRP A 87 -1.28 2.70 2.88
C TRP A 87 -1.47 4.16 3.28
N TYR A 88 -2.02 4.98 2.37
CA TYR A 88 -2.35 6.39 2.64
C TYR A 88 -3.21 6.51 3.90
N ARG A 89 -4.34 5.77 3.97
CA ARG A 89 -5.23 5.78 5.14
C ARG A 89 -4.57 5.25 6.41
N ARG A 90 -3.67 4.27 6.31
CA ARG A 90 -2.95 3.77 7.48
C ARG A 90 -1.96 4.80 8.03
N ILE A 91 -1.31 5.57 7.15
CA ILE A 91 -0.44 6.67 7.55
C ILE A 91 -1.25 7.77 8.23
N GLU A 92 -2.46 8.10 7.74
CA GLU A 92 -3.38 9.03 8.41
C GLU A 92 -3.81 8.54 9.80
N GLN A 93 -3.85 7.22 10.01
CA GLN A 93 -4.08 6.58 11.32
C GLN A 93 -2.81 6.51 12.18
N GLU A 94 -1.73 7.18 11.78
CA GLU A 94 -0.43 7.21 12.45
C GLU A 94 0.25 5.83 12.58
N LEU A 95 -0.09 4.87 11.71
CA LEU A 95 0.61 3.59 11.70
C LEU A 95 2.03 3.77 11.15
N LYS A 96 2.99 3.15 11.85
CA LYS A 96 4.38 3.05 11.38
C LYS A 96 4.45 2.16 10.13
N SER A 97 5.35 2.51 9.22
CA SER A 97 5.59 1.82 7.95
C SER A 97 5.70 0.30 8.10
N ILE A 98 6.39 -0.19 9.13
CA ILE A 98 6.53 -1.63 9.40
C ILE A 98 5.20 -2.34 9.65
N PHE A 99 4.24 -1.70 10.34
CA PHE A 99 2.92 -2.27 10.60
C PHE A 99 2.04 -2.24 9.36
N ILE A 100 2.20 -1.21 8.51
CA ILE A 100 1.52 -1.15 7.21
C ILE A 100 1.99 -2.30 6.30
N CYS A 101 3.29 -2.60 6.34
CA CYS A 101 3.87 -3.71 5.59
C CYS A 101 3.48 -5.09 6.15
N LEU A 102 3.24 -5.20 7.47
CA LEU A 102 2.65 -6.41 8.07
C LEU A 102 1.20 -6.60 7.61
N ASP A 103 0.36 -5.56 7.67
CA ASP A 103 -1.03 -5.59 7.19
C ASP A 103 -1.12 -6.01 5.72
N SER A 104 -0.16 -5.55 4.92
CA SER A 104 -0.10 -5.81 3.48
C SER A 104 0.70 -7.07 3.13
N ARG A 105 1.07 -7.88 4.13
CA ARG A 105 1.78 -9.18 3.99
C ARG A 105 3.17 -9.12 3.34
N PHE A 106 3.80 -7.95 3.34
CA PHE A 106 5.22 -7.80 2.96
C PHE A 106 6.17 -8.20 4.09
N CYS A 107 5.68 -8.21 5.33
CA CYS A 107 6.39 -8.64 6.53
C CYS A 107 5.66 -9.85 7.15
N ASN A 108 6.39 -10.64 7.95
CA ASN A 108 5.89 -11.81 8.65
C ASN A 108 6.34 -11.80 10.11
#